data_AF-A0A9D4ME73-F1
#
_entry.id   AF-A0A9D4ME73-F1
#
_cell.length_a   1.000
_cell.length_b   1.000
_cell.length_c   1.000
_cell.angle_alpha   90.00
_cell.angle_beta   90.00
_cell.angle_gamma   90.00
#
_symmetry.space_group_name_H-M   'P 1'
#
loop_
_entity.id
_entity.type
_entity.pdbx_description
1 polymer ?
#
loop_
_entity_poly.entity_id
_entity_poly.type
_entity_poly.pdbx_seq_one_letter_code
_entity_poly.pdbx_strand_id
1 'polypeptide(L)'
;MKLIYIVVFLVLVAVIEAAKGKLKYPGSCKTTKLVKFAEKCGCLVTPGANHLLVKDPKTGVTLTVIPHTTKENPTCQNIINILNGRCT
;
A
#
# COMPACT_ATOMS: atom_id res chain seq x y z
N MET A 1 27.15 24.32 22.24
CA MET A 1 25.73 24.36 21.86
C MET A 1 25.56 23.92 20.39
N LYS A 2 25.75 22.64 20.08
CA LYS A 2 25.73 22.12 18.68
C LYS A 2 25.21 20.68 18.56
N LEU A 3 24.51 20.19 19.60
CA LEU A 3 23.97 18.82 19.64
C LEU A 3 22.44 18.75 19.64
N ILE A 4 21.74 19.88 19.75
CA ILE A 4 20.28 19.89 19.94
C ILE A 4 19.53 19.83 18.59
N TYR A 5 20.16 20.22 17.48
CA TYR A 5 19.50 20.29 16.16
C TYR A 5 19.36 18.95 15.43
N ILE A 6 20.12 17.91 15.79
CA ILE A 6 20.06 16.61 15.09
C ILE A 6 18.90 15.75 15.62
N VAL A 7 18.56 15.90 16.90
CA VAL A 7 17.49 15.08 17.53
C VAL A 7 16.09 15.52 17.06
N VAL A 8 15.94 16.78 16.64
CA VAL A 8 14.63 17.33 16.20
C VAL A 8 14.28 16.89 14.77
N PHE A 9 15.26 16.56 13.93
CA PHE A 9 14.99 16.16 12.54
C PHE A 9 14.63 14.67 12.41
N LEU A 10 15.02 13.83 13.37
CA LEU A 10 14.78 12.38 13.37
C LEU A 10 13.41 11.98 13.95
N VAL A 11 12.70 12.90 14.60
CA VAL A 11 11.38 12.66 15.20
C VAL A 11 10.24 13.20 14.32
N LEU A 12 10.57 13.75 13.14
CA LEU A 12 9.60 14.17 12.12
C LEU A 12 9.32 13.08 11.07
N VAL A 13 9.60 11.80 11.36
CA VAL A 13 8.91 10.71 10.66
C VAL A 13 7.51 10.65 11.26
N ALA A 14 6.70 11.62 10.85
CA ALA A 14 5.30 11.74 11.13
C ALA A 14 4.66 10.36 10.95
N VAL A 15 4.30 9.79 12.09
CA VAL A 15 3.37 8.68 12.23
C VAL A 15 2.03 9.22 11.72
N ILE A 16 1.89 9.29 10.38
CA ILE A 16 0.64 9.51 9.69
C ILE A 16 -0.10 8.17 9.78
N GLU A 17 -0.51 7.82 10.98
CA GLU A 17 -1.56 6.83 11.24
C GLU A 17 -2.90 7.52 10.93
N ALA A 18 -3.01 8.00 9.70
CA ALA A 18 -4.29 8.38 9.14
C ALA A 18 -5.09 7.09 9.08
N ALA A 19 -6.29 7.09 9.65
CA ALA A 19 -7.28 6.03 9.47
C ALA A 19 -7.45 5.75 7.96
N LYS A 20 -6.70 4.78 7.44
CA LYS A 20 -6.70 4.41 6.03
C LYS A 20 -7.96 3.57 5.82
N GLY A 21 -9.06 4.25 5.47
CA GLY A 21 -10.35 3.61 5.23
C GLY A 21 -10.21 2.35 4.36
N LYS A 22 -10.69 1.21 4.87
CA LYS A 22 -10.48 -0.11 4.27
C LYS A 22 -11.14 -0.24 2.90
N LEU A 23 -10.52 -1.00 2.00
CA LEU A 23 -11.12 -1.44 0.75
C LEU A 23 -12.29 -2.39 1.03
N LYS A 24 -13.37 -2.31 0.23
CA LYS A 24 -14.56 -3.17 0.36
C LYS A 24 -14.82 -3.93 -0.93
N TYR A 25 -14.96 -5.24 -0.84
CA TYR A 25 -15.40 -6.07 -1.96
C TYR A 25 -16.94 -5.94 -2.14
N PRO A 26 -17.46 -5.92 -3.38
CA PRO A 26 -16.74 -5.90 -4.66
C PRO A 26 -16.40 -4.48 -5.17
N GLY A 27 -16.95 -3.41 -4.58
CA GLY A 27 -16.84 -2.04 -5.09
C GLY A 27 -15.42 -1.45 -5.18
N SER A 28 -14.44 -2.10 -4.56
CA SER A 28 -13.01 -1.76 -4.63
C SER A 28 -12.21 -2.52 -5.69
N CYS A 29 -12.84 -3.40 -6.50
CA CYS A 29 -12.16 -4.21 -7.53
C CYS A 29 -11.69 -3.46 -8.79
N LYS A 30 -11.38 -2.17 -8.66
CA LYS A 30 -10.78 -1.36 -9.72
C LYS A 30 -9.29 -1.26 -9.46
N THR A 31 -8.47 -1.59 -10.45
CA THR A 31 -7.00 -1.49 -10.38
C THR A 31 -6.53 -0.15 -9.79
N THR A 32 -7.11 0.96 -10.24
CA THR A 32 -6.80 2.31 -9.74
C THR A 32 -7.10 2.50 -8.25
N LYS A 33 -8.16 1.89 -7.70
CA LYS A 33 -8.47 1.95 -6.27
C LYS A 33 -7.48 1.12 -5.45
N LEU A 34 -7.12 -0.06 -5.94
CA LEU A 34 -6.16 -0.95 -5.28
C LEU A 34 -4.78 -0.32 -5.21
N VAL A 35 -4.31 0.27 -6.32
CA VAL A 35 -3.02 0.98 -6.40
C VAL A 35 -2.99 2.18 -5.46
N LYS A 36 -3.98 3.08 -5.55
CA LYS A 36 -4.05 4.26 -4.67
C LYS A 36 -4.09 3.88 -3.20
N PHE A 37 -4.79 2.80 -2.86
CA PHE A 37 -4.83 2.32 -1.48
C PHE A 37 -3.48 1.75 -1.05
N ALA A 38 -2.82 0.94 -1.88
CA ALA A 38 -1.48 0.42 -1.59
C ALA A 38 -0.46 1.55 -1.39
N GLU A 39 -0.46 2.57 -2.24
CA GLU A 39 0.38 3.76 -2.09
C GLU A 39 0.03 4.54 -0.81
N LYS A 40 -1.26 4.71 -0.51
CA LYS A 40 -1.71 5.32 0.75
C LYS A 40 -1.22 4.50 1.95
N CYS A 41 -1.13 3.17 1.85
CA CYS A 41 -0.54 2.30 2.86
C CYS A 41 0.97 2.42 3.01
N GLY A 42 1.64 3.17 2.14
CA GLY A 42 3.10 3.27 2.09
C GLY A 42 3.75 2.07 1.39
N CYS A 43 2.99 1.23 0.70
CA CYS A 43 3.55 0.15 -0.10
C CYS A 43 4.22 0.71 -1.37
N LEU A 44 5.25 0.04 -1.85
CA LEU A 44 5.89 0.36 -3.13
C LEU A 44 5.12 -0.34 -4.25
N VAL A 45 4.60 0.43 -5.21
CA VAL A 45 3.98 -0.11 -6.41
C VAL A 45 4.95 0.00 -7.57
N THR A 46 5.31 -1.14 -8.16
CA THR A 46 6.28 -1.20 -9.27
C THR A 46 5.63 -1.85 -10.49
N PRO A 47 5.93 -1.37 -11.72
CA PRO A 47 5.41 -1.98 -12.93
C PRO A 47 6.05 -3.35 -13.17
N GLY A 48 5.24 -4.33 -13.55
CA GLY A 48 5.63 -5.60 -14.13
C GLY A 48 5.15 -5.69 -15.58
N ALA A 49 5.39 -6.83 -16.25
CA ALA A 49 5.07 -6.97 -17.68
C ALA A 49 3.57 -6.78 -18.00
N ASN A 50 2.69 -7.47 -17.27
CA ASN A 50 1.23 -7.44 -17.49
C ASN A 50 0.43 -7.15 -16.20
N HIS A 51 1.10 -6.66 -15.17
CA HIS A 51 0.54 -6.42 -13.85
C HIS A 51 1.42 -5.42 -13.08
N LEU A 52 0.91 -4.95 -11.96
CA LEU A 52 1.63 -4.14 -10.98
C LEU A 52 2.00 -4.99 -9.79
N LEU A 53 3.24 -4.86 -9.30
CA LEU A 53 3.74 -5.52 -8.11
C LEU A 53 3.62 -4.56 -6.93
N VAL A 54 2.94 -5.01 -5.88
CA VAL A 54 2.90 -4.29 -4.60
C VAL A 54 3.92 -4.92 -3.67
N LYS A 55 4.88 -4.12 -3.21
CA LYS A 55 5.99 -4.56 -2.37
C LYS A 55 5.98 -3.86 -1.03
N ASP A 56 6.50 -4.55 -0.04
CA ASP A 56 6.78 -3.97 1.25
C ASP A 56 7.91 -2.93 1.14
N PRO A 57 7.75 -1.71 1.65
CA PRO A 57 8.76 -0.66 1.53
C PRO A 57 10.02 -0.96 2.37
N LYS A 58 9.91 -1.78 3.42
CA LYS A 58 11.01 -2.08 4.35
C LYS A 58 11.82 -3.28 3.89
N THR A 59 11.14 -4.32 3.41
CA THR A 59 11.80 -5.59 3.04
C THR A 59 11.96 -5.79 1.53
N GLY A 60 11.24 -5.03 0.71
CA GLY A 60 11.23 -5.19 -0.75
C GLY A 60 10.48 -6.44 -1.25
N VAL A 61 9.91 -7.25 -0.34
CA VAL A 61 9.17 -8.48 -0.66
C VAL A 61 7.85 -8.13 -1.33
N THR A 62 7.50 -8.88 -2.39
CA THR A 62 6.18 -8.76 -3.04
C THR A 62 5.08 -9.26 -2.12
N LEU A 63 4.16 -8.36 -1.76
CA LEU A 63 2.97 -8.66 -0.97
C LEU A 63 1.85 -9.22 -1.83
N THR A 64 1.61 -8.60 -2.98
CA THR A 64 0.56 -9.02 -3.91
C THR A 64 0.80 -8.48 -5.32
N VAL A 65 -0.01 -8.95 -6.26
CA VAL A 65 0.02 -8.60 -7.68
C VAL A 65 -1.33 -8.01 -8.05
N ILE A 66 -1.33 -6.81 -8.65
CA ILE A 66 -2.54 -6.16 -9.14
C ILE A 66 -2.55 -6.26 -10.69
N PRO A 67 -3.48 -7.02 -11.30
CA PRO A 67 -3.63 -7.04 -12.74
C PRO A 67 -4.00 -5.65 -13.31
N HIS A 68 -3.59 -5.34 -14.54
CA HIS A 68 -4.01 -4.09 -15.21
C HIS A 68 -5.53 -4.02 -15.39
N THR A 69 -6.19 -5.17 -15.57
CA THR A 69 -7.64 -5.29 -15.55
C THR A 69 -8.05 -6.17 -14.38
N THR A 70 -8.63 -5.55 -13.35
CA THR A 70 -9.22 -6.27 -12.23
C THR A 70 -10.74 -6.37 -12.43
N LYS A 71 -11.31 -7.55 -12.16
CA LYS A 71 -12.76 -7.81 -12.17
C LYS A 71 -13.20 -8.28 -10.79
N GLU A 72 -14.50 -8.25 -10.54
CA GLU A 72 -15.11 -8.78 -9.32
C GLU A 72 -14.98 -10.30 -9.31
N ASN A 73 -13.92 -10.80 -8.69
CA ASN A 73 -13.60 -12.22 -8.60
C ASN A 73 -12.80 -12.50 -7.30
N PRO A 74 -12.57 -13.78 -6.97
CA PRO A 74 -11.81 -14.14 -5.78
C PRO A 74 -10.39 -13.57 -5.74
N THR A 75 -9.76 -13.34 -6.90
CA THR A 75 -8.44 -12.68 -6.98
C THR A 75 -8.49 -11.26 -6.45
N CYS A 76 -9.49 -10.46 -6.86
CA CYS A 76 -9.68 -9.13 -6.31
C CYS A 76 -9.92 -9.16 -4.80
N GLN A 77 -10.77 -10.07 -4.33
CA GLN A 77 -11.07 -10.19 -2.90
C GLN A 77 -9.79 -10.50 -2.09
N ASN A 78 -8.93 -11.38 -2.61
CA ASN A 78 -7.66 -11.69 -1.99
C ASN A 78 -6.72 -10.48 -1.93
N ILE A 79 -6.61 -9.72 -3.03
CA ILE A 79 -5.81 -8.49 -3.06
C ILE A 79 -6.32 -7.49 -2.01
N ILE A 80 -7.64 -7.28 -1.91
CA ILE A 80 -8.25 -6.41 -0.91
C ILE A 80 -7.88 -6.86 0.51
N ASN A 81 -7.94 -8.15 0.81
CA ASN A 81 -7.60 -8.68 2.13
C ASN A 81 -6.12 -8.46 2.47
N ILE A 82 -5.21 -8.73 1.53
CA ILE A 82 -3.78 -8.49 1.73
C ILE A 82 -3.50 -7.01 1.99
N LEU A 83 -4.07 -6.12 1.16
CA LEU A 83 -3.86 -4.68 1.31
C LEU A 83 -4.46 -4.15 2.62
N ASN A 84 -5.68 -4.55 2.98
CA ASN A 84 -6.31 -4.17 4.25
C ASN A 84 -5.56 -4.73 5.46
N GLY A 85 -4.95 -5.91 5.35
CA GLY A 85 -4.12 -6.48 6.41
C GLY A 85 -2.80 -5.73 6.61
N ARG A 86 -2.30 -5.03 5.58
CA ARG A 86 -1.09 -4.20 5.68
C ARG A 86 -1.36 -2.78 6.18
N CYS A 87 -2.59 -2.31 5.97
CA CYS A 87 -3.09 -0.99 6.37
C CYS A 87 -3.89 -1.10 7.67
N THR A 88 -3.21 -1.28 8.81
CA THR A 88 -3.80 -1.31 10.15
C THR A 88 -3.63 0.04 10.83
#